data_AF-A0AA95JGZ1-F1
#
_entry.id   AF-A0AA95JGZ1-F1
#
_cell.length_a   1.000
_cell.length_b   1.000
_cell.length_c   1.000
_cell.angle_alpha   90.00
_cell.angle_beta   90.00
_cell.angle_gamma   90.00
#
_symmetry.space_group_name_H-M   'P 1'
#
loop_
_entity.id
_entity.type
_entity.pdbx_description
1 polymer ?
#
loop_
_entity_poly.entity_id
_entity_poly.type
_entity_poly.pdbx_seq_one_letter_code
_entity_poly.pdbx_strand_id
1 'polypeptide(L)'
;MTGLIALALALTFQTTPTPAAEAWTWTLYADNGPLVLANEIPDTPRLRSTLECAPGSSIVRLTLYGAPPAEGIAVITSGAASANVEVRPRRGQFQTMLRADHPVFAAFLANGKLQVTVGEQSSPVEIDRANLSKLRRFAELCTG
;
A
#
# COMPACT_ATOMS: atom_id res chain seq x y z
N MET A 1 -40.90 51.58 -30.37
CA MET A 1 -39.94 51.01 -29.40
C MET A 1 -40.48 49.65 -28.99
N THR A 2 -40.04 48.57 -29.63
CA THR A 2 -40.51 47.21 -29.35
C THR A 2 -39.28 46.34 -29.19
N GLY A 3 -38.95 45.98 -27.95
CA GLY A 3 -37.76 45.20 -27.60
C GLY A 3 -37.99 43.71 -27.77
N LEU A 4 -37.06 43.03 -28.43
CA LEU A 4 -36.98 41.57 -28.54
C LEU A 4 -36.16 41.03 -27.37
N ILE A 5 -36.76 40.12 -26.59
CA ILE A 5 -36.15 39.42 -25.46
C ILE A 5 -35.44 38.17 -26.00
N ALA A 6 -34.14 38.05 -25.71
CA ALA A 6 -33.33 36.87 -26.02
C ALA A 6 -33.49 35.81 -24.92
N LEU A 7 -33.84 34.58 -25.32
CA LEU A 7 -33.94 33.42 -24.44
C LEU A 7 -32.63 32.62 -24.50
N ALA A 8 -31.85 32.63 -23.42
CA ALA A 8 -30.63 31.84 -23.30
C ALA A 8 -30.95 30.47 -22.65
N LEU A 9 -30.75 29.38 -23.39
CA LEU A 9 -30.79 28.01 -22.85
C LEU A 9 -29.53 27.75 -22.01
N ALA A 10 -29.70 27.54 -20.71
CA ALA A 10 -28.65 27.05 -19.83
C ALA A 10 -28.57 25.52 -19.90
N LEU A 11 -27.52 24.98 -20.56
CA LEU A 11 -27.15 23.57 -20.41
C LEU A 11 -26.49 23.38 -19.04
N THR A 12 -27.15 22.66 -18.14
CA THR A 12 -26.55 22.19 -16.89
C THR A 12 -25.78 20.91 -17.17
N PHE A 13 -24.46 20.98 -17.11
CA PHE A 13 -23.60 19.79 -17.09
C PHE A 13 -23.85 19.06 -15.77
N GLN A 14 -24.63 17.98 -15.82
CA GLN A 14 -24.75 17.05 -14.70
C GLN A 14 -23.49 16.17 -14.66
N THR A 15 -22.52 16.56 -13.85
CA THR A 15 -21.42 15.69 -13.45
C THR A 15 -22.02 14.55 -12.62
N THR A 16 -22.18 13.39 -13.23
CA THR A 16 -22.47 12.16 -12.49
C THR A 16 -21.32 11.92 -11.51
N PRO A 17 -21.58 11.80 -10.20
CA PRO A 17 -20.54 11.43 -9.26
C PRO A 17 -20.08 10.02 -9.61
N THR A 18 -18.84 9.90 -10.10
CA THR A 18 -18.16 8.62 -10.25
C THR A 18 -18.26 7.90 -8.91
N PRO A 19 -18.74 6.64 -8.85
CA PRO A 19 -18.75 5.89 -7.60
C PRO A 19 -17.33 5.95 -7.03
N ALA A 20 -17.20 6.46 -5.81
CA ALA A 20 -15.91 6.55 -5.15
C ALA A 20 -15.32 5.15 -5.16
N ALA A 21 -14.25 4.95 -5.94
CA ALA A 21 -13.39 3.80 -5.76
C ALA A 21 -13.14 3.72 -4.25
N GLU A 22 -13.36 2.55 -3.66
CA GLU A 22 -13.20 2.35 -2.22
C GLU A 22 -11.92 3.09 -1.78
N ALA A 23 -12.06 4.00 -0.83
CA ALA A 23 -11.04 4.99 -0.54
C ALA A 23 -9.89 4.38 0.27
N TRP A 24 -9.19 3.42 -0.34
CA TRP A 24 -7.97 2.83 0.16
C TRP A 24 -6.96 3.94 0.43
N THR A 25 -6.45 3.99 1.64
CA THR A 25 -5.47 4.98 2.09
C THR A 25 -4.34 4.28 2.83
N TRP A 26 -3.21 4.98 2.91
CA TRP A 26 -2.08 4.56 3.72
C TRP A 26 -2.06 5.30 5.05
N THR A 27 -2.18 4.58 6.16
CA THR A 27 -2.16 5.14 7.52
C THR A 27 -0.93 4.63 8.28
N LEU A 28 -0.19 5.54 8.91
CA LEU A 28 0.93 5.19 9.78
C LEU A 28 0.48 5.24 11.23
N TYR A 29 0.50 4.09 11.89
CA TYR A 29 0.31 3.94 13.34
C TYR A 29 1.69 3.81 13.98
N ALA A 30 2.03 4.76 14.86
CA ALA A 30 3.35 4.85 15.50
C ALA A 30 3.26 5.22 16.99
N ASP A 31 2.16 4.86 17.64
CA ASP A 31 1.92 5.09 19.06
C ASP A 31 2.66 4.05 19.92
N ASN A 32 2.14 3.75 21.13
CA ASN A 32 2.70 2.73 22.00
C ASN A 32 2.46 1.32 21.44
N GLY A 33 3.43 0.78 20.68
CA GLY A 33 3.34 -0.57 20.12
C GLY A 33 4.25 -0.80 18.92
N PRO A 34 4.00 -1.86 18.12
CA PRO A 34 4.65 -2.02 16.84
C PRO A 34 4.25 -0.89 15.89
N LEU A 35 5.20 -0.46 15.07
CA LEU A 35 4.96 0.47 13.97
C LEU A 35 4.16 -0.27 12.91
N VAL A 36 3.09 0.33 12.40
CA VAL A 36 2.29 -0.25 11.33
C VAL A 36 2.01 0.80 10.26
N LEU A 37 2.40 0.52 9.02
CA LEU A 37 1.92 1.24 7.85
C LEU A 37 0.89 0.36 7.13
N ALA A 38 -0.38 0.74 7.24
CA ALA A 38 -1.53 -0.03 6.76
C ALA A 38 -2.12 0.58 5.49
N ASN A 39 -2.43 -0.28 4.51
CA ASN A 39 -3.29 0.05 3.38
C ASN A 39 -4.71 -0.44 3.69
N GLU A 40 -5.59 0.50 3.99
CA GLU A 40 -6.87 0.23 4.62
C GLU A 40 -7.99 1.11 4.08
N ILE A 41 -9.23 0.74 4.41
CA ILE A 41 -10.38 1.63 4.29
C ILE A 41 -10.68 2.15 5.71
N PRO A 42 -10.60 3.47 5.95
CA PRO A 42 -10.87 4.05 7.26
C PRO A 42 -12.23 3.63 7.81
N ASP A 43 -12.32 3.48 9.13
CA ASP A 43 -13.54 3.10 9.86
C ASP A 43 -14.12 1.72 9.48
N THR A 44 -13.30 0.85 8.89
CA THR A 44 -13.66 -0.54 8.57
C THR A 44 -12.54 -1.51 8.94
N PRO A 45 -12.81 -2.82 9.10
CA PRO A 45 -11.77 -3.81 9.34
C PRO A 45 -11.04 -4.24 8.05
N ARG A 46 -11.18 -3.51 6.93
CA ARG A 46 -10.68 -3.94 5.63
C ARG A 46 -9.24 -3.50 5.43
N LEU A 47 -8.36 -4.48 5.31
CA LEU A 47 -6.94 -4.32 5.00
C LEU A 47 -6.62 -4.93 3.64
N ARG A 48 -5.69 -4.31 2.91
CA ARG A 48 -5.09 -4.87 1.69
C ARG A 48 -3.66 -5.31 1.94
N SER A 49 -2.88 -4.49 2.64
CA SER A 49 -1.52 -4.82 3.05
C SER A 49 -1.10 -4.06 4.30
N THR A 50 -0.14 -4.61 5.04
CA THR A 50 0.49 -3.93 6.17
C THR A 50 1.99 -4.16 6.15
N LEU A 51 2.75 -3.12 6.45
CA LEU A 51 4.15 -3.22 6.88
C LEU A 51 4.17 -3.03 8.39
N GLU A 52 4.72 -4.00 9.12
CA GLU A 52 4.81 -3.98 10.57
C GLU A 52 6.27 -4.14 11.01
N CYS A 53 6.68 -3.39 12.03
CA CYS A 53 8.04 -3.46 12.57
C CYS A 53 8.04 -3.11 14.06
N ALA A 54 8.81 -3.83 14.87
CA ALA A 54 9.13 -3.36 16.22
C ALA A 54 10.13 -2.19 16.11
N PRO A 55 9.96 -1.07 16.84
CA PRO A 55 10.88 0.06 16.78
C PRO A 55 12.35 -0.37 16.96
N GLY A 56 13.23 0.10 16.08
CA GLY A 56 14.66 -0.25 16.09
C GLY A 56 15.02 -1.69 15.69
N SER A 57 14.06 -2.55 15.31
CA SER A 57 14.36 -3.95 14.97
C SER A 57 14.96 -4.15 13.58
N SER A 58 14.77 -3.20 12.66
CA SER A 58 15.13 -3.30 11.25
C SER A 58 14.50 -4.49 10.50
N ILE A 59 13.48 -5.16 11.08
CA ILE A 59 12.79 -6.31 10.47
C ILE A 59 11.36 -5.89 10.15
N VAL A 60 11.05 -5.79 8.86
CA VAL A 60 9.72 -5.44 8.36
C VAL A 60 8.97 -6.71 8.02
N ARG A 61 7.85 -6.93 8.68
CA ARG A 61 6.86 -7.95 8.33
C ARG A 61 5.88 -7.36 7.33
N LEU A 62 5.81 -7.93 6.14
CA LEU A 62 4.78 -7.64 5.14
C LEU A 62 3.65 -8.67 5.26
N THR A 63 2.42 -8.20 5.40
CA THR A 63 1.21 -9.04 5.29
C THR A 63 0.41 -8.62 4.08
N LEU A 64 -0.04 -9.58 3.27
CA LEU A 64 -0.96 -9.35 2.14
C LEU A 64 -2.29 -10.05 2.40
N TYR A 65 -3.37 -9.27 2.46
CA TYR A 65 -4.71 -9.70 2.82
C TYR A 65 -5.56 -9.97 1.58
N GLY A 66 -6.48 -10.93 1.67
CA GLY A 66 -7.34 -11.32 0.54
C GLY A 66 -6.58 -11.95 -0.63
N ALA A 67 -5.28 -12.22 -0.46
CA ALA A 67 -4.48 -12.94 -1.44
C ALA A 67 -4.79 -14.44 -1.36
N PRO A 68 -4.68 -15.17 -2.48
CA PRO A 68 -4.77 -16.63 -2.45
C PRO A 68 -3.76 -17.21 -1.44
N PRO A 69 -4.08 -18.34 -0.79
CA PRO A 69 -3.14 -19.02 0.09
C PRO A 69 -1.84 -19.32 -0.67
N ALA A 70 -0.72 -18.91 -0.09
CA ALA A 70 0.61 -19.08 -0.66
C ALA A 70 1.59 -19.51 0.44
N GLU A 71 2.51 -20.41 0.11
CA GLU A 71 3.56 -20.90 1.01
C GLU A 71 4.85 -21.20 0.23
N GLY A 72 5.96 -21.37 0.95
CA GLY A 72 7.27 -21.64 0.34
C GLY A 72 8.12 -20.37 0.20
N ILE A 73 8.79 -20.22 -0.94
CA ILE A 73 9.70 -19.10 -1.21
C ILE A 73 9.02 -18.12 -2.18
N ALA A 74 8.98 -16.84 -1.79
CA ALA A 74 8.64 -15.75 -2.68
C ALA A 74 9.90 -15.09 -3.25
N VAL A 75 9.78 -14.57 -4.46
CA VAL A 75 10.68 -13.55 -4.99
C VAL A 75 10.05 -12.19 -4.76
N ILE A 76 10.71 -11.33 -3.99
CA ILE A 76 10.32 -9.93 -3.83
C ILE A 76 11.22 -9.07 -4.70
N THR A 77 10.63 -8.15 -5.48
CA THR A 77 11.38 -7.20 -6.30
C THR A 77 10.95 -5.76 -6.09
N SER A 78 11.89 -4.83 -6.24
CA SER A 78 11.62 -3.40 -6.39
C SER A 78 12.73 -2.76 -7.20
N GLY A 79 12.37 -2.04 -8.27
CA GLY A 79 13.35 -1.55 -9.24
C GLY A 79 14.19 -2.70 -9.81
N ALA A 80 15.52 -2.60 -9.70
CA ALA A 80 16.45 -3.64 -10.13
C ALA A 80 16.84 -4.63 -9.01
N ALA A 81 16.39 -4.40 -7.77
CA ALA A 81 16.72 -5.26 -6.63
C ALA A 81 15.73 -6.42 -6.51
N SER A 82 16.23 -7.58 -6.09
CA SER A 82 15.42 -8.76 -5.79
C SER A 82 15.90 -9.47 -4.52
N ALA A 83 15.01 -10.23 -3.87
CA ALA A 83 15.30 -11.06 -2.72
C ALA A 83 14.42 -12.31 -2.73
N ASN A 84 14.97 -13.43 -2.27
CA ASN A 84 14.18 -14.62 -1.92
C ASN A 84 13.82 -14.53 -0.45
N VAL A 85 12.54 -14.74 -0.13
CA VAL A 85 12.02 -14.67 1.24
C VAL A 85 11.07 -15.81 1.48
N GLU A 86 10.98 -16.24 2.74
CA GLU A 86 10.05 -17.27 3.11
C GLU A 86 8.64 -16.69 3.29
N VAL A 87 7.63 -17.42 2.82
CA VAL A 87 6.22 -17.10 2.95
C VAL A 87 5.60 -18.00 4.00
N ARG A 88 4.84 -17.38 4.90
CA ARG A 88 4.05 -18.05 5.93
C ARG A 88 2.58 -17.90 5.60
N PRO A 89 1.86 -18.99 5.28
CA PRO A 89 0.43 -18.91 5.06
C PRO A 89 -0.31 -18.61 6.37
N ARG A 90 -1.43 -17.91 6.23
CA ARG A 90 -2.43 -17.64 7.27
C ARG A 90 -3.82 -17.69 6.63
N ARG A 91 -4.88 -17.76 7.45
CA ARG A 91 -6.24 -17.81 6.90
C ARG A 91 -6.57 -16.51 6.18
N GLY A 92 -6.72 -16.56 4.85
CA GLY A 92 -7.10 -15.41 4.01
C GLY A 92 -6.00 -14.36 3.80
N GLN A 93 -4.75 -14.68 4.15
CA GLN A 93 -3.60 -13.79 3.98
C GLN A 93 -2.30 -14.60 3.96
N PHE A 94 -1.20 -13.98 3.53
CA PHE A 94 0.12 -14.54 3.75
C PHE A 94 1.10 -13.49 4.26
N GLN A 95 2.17 -13.94 4.90
CA GLN A 95 3.17 -13.09 5.53
C GLN A 95 4.57 -13.41 5.05
N THR A 96 5.41 -12.38 4.97
CA THR A 96 6.83 -12.51 4.70
C THR A 96 7.61 -11.43 5.45
N MET A 97 8.93 -11.55 5.49
CA MET A 97 9.81 -10.62 6.20
C MET A 97 10.92 -10.13 5.29
N LEU A 98 11.23 -8.84 5.40
CA LEU A 98 12.35 -8.20 4.71
C LEU A 98 13.05 -7.26 5.69
N ARG A 99 14.37 -7.18 5.61
CA ARG A 99 15.09 -6.19 6.43
C ARG A 99 14.94 -4.79 5.85
N ALA A 100 14.81 -3.80 6.72
CA ALA A 100 14.67 -2.39 6.34
C ALA A 100 15.93 -1.84 5.66
N ASP A 101 17.11 -2.41 5.93
CA ASP A 101 18.39 -2.08 5.30
C ASP A 101 18.67 -2.87 4.01
N HIS A 102 17.75 -3.74 3.57
CA HIS A 102 17.92 -4.52 2.35
C HIS A 102 17.78 -3.65 1.08
N PRO A 103 18.56 -3.88 0.01
CA PRO A 103 18.46 -3.10 -1.24
C PRO A 103 17.06 -3.08 -1.87
N VAL A 104 16.29 -4.16 -1.75
CA VAL A 104 14.88 -4.22 -2.17
C VAL A 104 14.03 -3.20 -1.40
N PHE A 105 14.22 -3.09 -0.08
CA PHE A 105 13.46 -2.15 0.73
C PHE A 105 13.90 -0.72 0.42
N ALA A 106 15.20 -0.46 0.25
CA ALA A 106 15.70 0.85 -0.18
C ALA A 106 15.11 1.31 -1.53
N ALA A 107 15.02 0.40 -2.52
CA ALA A 107 14.38 0.69 -3.80
C ALA A 107 12.87 0.98 -3.61
N PHE A 108 12.20 0.23 -2.73
CA PHE A 108 10.80 0.45 -2.39
C PHE A 108 10.56 1.81 -1.71
N LEU A 109 11.44 2.25 -0.81
CA LEU A 109 11.39 3.61 -0.22
C LEU A 109 11.51 4.72 -1.26
N ALA A 110 12.25 4.45 -2.35
CA ALA A 110 12.46 5.42 -3.42
C ALA A 110 11.26 5.50 -4.37
N ASN A 111 10.68 4.36 -4.77
CA ASN A 111 9.69 4.29 -5.85
C ASN A 111 8.26 3.94 -5.42
N GLY A 112 8.05 3.44 -4.19
CA GLY A 112 6.76 3.02 -3.68
C GLY A 112 6.19 1.75 -4.32
N LYS A 113 6.98 0.97 -5.06
CA LYS A 113 6.55 -0.23 -5.77
C LYS A 113 7.32 -1.45 -5.32
N LEU A 114 6.60 -2.46 -4.85
CA LEU A 114 7.14 -3.76 -4.47
C LEU A 114 6.30 -4.84 -5.15
N GLN A 115 6.93 -5.83 -5.77
CA GLN A 115 6.25 -7.00 -6.30
C GLN A 115 6.57 -8.20 -5.39
N VAL A 116 5.57 -8.99 -5.03
CA VAL A 116 5.75 -10.27 -4.34
C VAL A 116 5.23 -11.38 -5.23
N THR A 117 6.13 -12.28 -5.65
CA THR A 117 5.78 -13.40 -6.54
C THR A 117 5.97 -14.73 -5.81
N VAL A 118 4.93 -15.56 -5.76
CA VAL A 118 4.96 -16.92 -5.20
C VAL A 118 4.45 -17.89 -6.26
N GLY A 119 5.33 -18.75 -6.78
CA GLY A 119 5.01 -19.57 -7.95
C GLY A 119 4.60 -18.68 -9.13
N GLU A 120 3.37 -18.85 -9.64
CA GLU A 120 2.81 -18.04 -10.72
C GLU A 120 2.01 -16.82 -10.23
N GLN A 121 1.79 -16.71 -8.91
CA GLN A 121 1.00 -15.62 -8.33
C GLN A 121 1.85 -14.40 -8.08
N SER A 122 1.37 -13.24 -8.50
CA SER A 122 2.08 -11.97 -8.40
C SER A 122 1.20 -10.93 -7.74
N SER A 123 1.61 -10.44 -6.57
CA SER A 123 0.88 -9.46 -5.76
C SER A 123 1.67 -8.14 -5.65
N PRO A 124 1.20 -7.04 -6.27
CA PRO A 124 1.85 -5.75 -6.14
C PRO A 124 1.49 -5.09 -4.79
N VAL A 125 2.46 -4.38 -4.21
CA VAL A 125 2.25 -3.41 -3.13
C VAL A 125 2.69 -2.06 -3.65
N GLU A 126 1.72 -1.16 -3.83
CA GLU A 126 1.95 0.18 -4.34
C GLU A 126 1.58 1.23 -3.29
N ILE A 127 2.55 2.08 -2.98
CA ILE A 127 2.39 3.28 -2.18
C ILE A 127 2.52 4.46 -3.13
N ASP A 128 1.44 5.20 -3.29
CA ASP A 128 1.43 6.37 -4.16
C ASP A 128 2.36 7.47 -3.64
N ARG A 129 2.73 8.39 -4.54
CA ARG A 129 3.68 9.45 -4.25
C ARG A 129 3.27 10.31 -3.04
N ALA A 130 1.97 10.51 -2.80
CA ALA A 130 1.49 11.34 -1.69
C ALA A 130 1.76 10.65 -0.33
N ASN A 131 1.88 9.33 -0.30
CA ASN A 131 2.11 8.53 0.90
C ASN A 131 3.55 8.04 1.09
N LEU A 132 4.47 8.34 0.15
CA LEU A 132 5.88 7.94 0.27
C LEU A 132 6.59 8.52 1.51
N SER A 133 6.18 9.70 1.99
CA SER A 133 6.72 10.27 3.23
C SER A 133 6.39 9.39 4.45
N LYS A 134 5.20 8.79 4.50
CA LYS A 134 4.80 7.85 5.55
C LYS A 134 5.63 6.58 5.51
N LEU A 135 5.90 6.05 4.30
CA LEU A 135 6.78 4.90 4.11
C LEU A 135 8.21 5.17 4.61
N ARG A 136 8.78 6.33 4.30
CA ARG A 136 10.10 6.72 4.81
C ARG A 136 10.11 6.91 6.31
N ARG A 137 9.06 7.53 6.87
CA ARG A 137 8.93 7.69 8.32
C ARG A 137 8.82 6.36 9.04
N PHE A 138 8.05 5.41 8.50
CA PHE A 138 8.00 4.04 9.00
C PHE A 138 9.39 3.40 9.02
N ALA A 139 10.16 3.53 7.93
CA ALA A 139 11.49 2.94 7.82
C ALA A 139 12.47 3.53 8.84
N GLU A 140 12.49 4.85 8.99
CA GLU A 140 13.31 5.57 9.98
C GLU A 140 13.07 5.03 11.39
N LEU A 141 11.81 4.97 11.82
CA LEU A 141 11.42 4.47 13.14
C LEU A 141 11.72 2.96 13.30
N CYS A 142 11.61 2.19 12.21
CA CYS A 142 11.89 0.76 12.22
C CYS A 142 13.39 0.47 12.38
N THR A 143 14.27 1.33 11.85
CA THR A 143 15.73 1.16 11.97
C THR A 143 16.30 1.76 13.26
N GLY A 144 15.63 2.77 13.84
CA GLY A 144 16.10 3.48 15.04
C GLY A 144 16.89 4.74 14.68
#